data_AF-A0A374JQV2-F1
#
_entry.id   AF-A0A374JQV2-F1
#
_cell.length_a   1.000
_cell.length_b   1.000
_cell.length_c   1.000
_cell.angle_alpha   90.00
_cell.angle_beta   90.00
_cell.angle_gamma   90.00
#
_symmetry.space_group_name_H-M   'P 1'
#
loop_
_entity.id
_entity.type
_entity.pdbx_description
1 polymer ?
#
loop_
_entity_poly.entity_id
_entity_poly.type
_entity_poly.pdbx_seq_one_letter_code
_entity_poly.pdbx_strand_id
1 'polypeptide(L)'
;MRKKSALFLICCFIICLVGCGVKIKTEHSQKNSQVELTSRQKKILKEAGLSTNYDDLLSSQRIAIKRIEELYKYLDSEYDEEFIYEGYIAPNSLQDEQLIVYPQGLTESDIVTVTVSKIDDKEIITDDYLNLLLRDDYESYIKNIIVKIVNSENVKVYSEITEVKDKNNSEYDNNVSAMNKIFILNTDDNKEMLDKLNKKYKESLESHKLYSVNKFYIMEENAFEKITKYNYDEYLNDDNIVAKFRCSLSE
;
A
#
# COMPACT_ATOMS: atom_id res chain seq x y z
N MET A 1 -11.18 -19.63 -16.96
CA MET A 1 -10.67 -20.09 -15.65
C MET A 1 -9.22 -19.64 -15.52
N ARG A 2 -8.98 -18.48 -14.93
CA ARG A 2 -7.63 -17.99 -14.64
C ARG A 2 -7.22 -18.48 -13.25
N LYS A 3 -6.04 -19.09 -13.18
CA LYS A 3 -5.43 -19.59 -11.96
C LYS A 3 -5.21 -18.39 -11.03
N LYS A 4 -5.70 -18.52 -9.80
CA LYS A 4 -5.40 -17.61 -8.68
C LYS A 4 -3.92 -17.81 -8.35
N SER A 5 -3.06 -16.89 -8.78
CA SER A 5 -1.69 -16.81 -8.26
C SER A 5 -1.79 -16.20 -6.87
N ALA A 6 -1.51 -17.04 -5.87
CA ALA A 6 -1.45 -16.70 -4.47
C ALA A 6 -0.14 -15.95 -4.18
N LEU A 7 -0.21 -14.75 -3.59
CA LEU A 7 0.54 -14.37 -2.38
C LEU A 7 0.17 -12.93 -1.93
N PHE A 8 -1.00 -12.75 -1.34
CA PHE A 8 -1.15 -11.73 -0.30
C PHE A 8 -1.97 -12.38 0.80
N LEU A 9 -1.27 -12.84 1.83
CA LEU A 9 -1.86 -13.33 3.05
C LEU A 9 -2.25 -12.11 3.89
N ILE A 10 -3.18 -11.30 3.38
CA ILE A 10 -3.85 -10.27 4.19
C ILE A 10 -4.82 -11.06 5.06
N CYS A 11 -4.36 -11.38 6.25
CA CYS A 11 -5.18 -12.04 7.24
C CYS A 11 -6.42 -11.18 7.51
N CYS A 12 -7.59 -11.69 7.13
CA CYS A 12 -8.88 -11.29 7.70
C CYS A 12 -8.93 -11.67 9.20
N PHE A 13 -8.03 -11.13 10.03
CA PHE A 13 -8.03 -11.33 11.48
C PHE A 13 -9.08 -10.43 12.13
N ILE A 14 -10.36 -10.72 11.87
CA ILE A 14 -11.41 -10.34 12.83
C ILE A 14 -11.37 -11.27 14.06
N ILE A 15 -10.64 -12.39 14.05
CA ILE A 15 -10.64 -13.35 15.16
C ILE A 15 -9.27 -14.00 15.33
N CYS A 16 -8.50 -13.59 16.34
CA CYS A 16 -7.59 -14.46 17.12
C CYS A 16 -7.00 -13.71 18.34
N LEU A 17 -7.85 -13.33 19.29
CA LEU A 17 -7.43 -13.27 20.69
C LEU A 17 -8.36 -14.18 21.49
N VAL A 18 -7.99 -15.47 21.52
CA VAL A 18 -8.53 -16.45 22.46
C VAL A 18 -7.90 -16.15 23.83
N GLY A 19 -8.43 -15.15 24.53
CA GLY A 19 -8.25 -15.02 25.97
C GLY A 19 -9.26 -15.93 26.65
N CYS A 20 -8.77 -16.99 27.29
CA CYS A 20 -9.58 -17.95 28.06
C CYS A 20 -10.61 -17.25 28.96
N GLY A 21 -11.85 -17.73 28.90
CA GLY A 21 -12.99 -17.09 29.54
C GLY A 21 -12.97 -17.11 31.07
N VAL A 22 -13.50 -16.04 31.63
CA VAL A 22 -14.21 -16.06 32.92
C VAL A 22 -15.56 -15.40 32.68
N LYS A 23 -16.65 -16.18 32.80
CA LYS A 23 -18.01 -15.66 32.78
C LYS A 23 -18.26 -14.93 34.11
N ILE A 24 -18.30 -13.60 34.08
CA ILE A 24 -18.93 -12.83 35.15
C ILE A 24 -20.28 -12.39 34.62
N LYS A 25 -21.36 -12.94 35.19
CA LYS A 25 -22.71 -12.42 35.04
C LYS A 25 -22.82 -11.18 35.91
N THR A 26 -23.14 -10.05 35.29
CA THR A 26 -23.79 -8.94 35.99
C THR A 26 -24.86 -8.38 35.08
N GLU A 27 -26.10 -8.58 35.52
CA GLU A 27 -27.28 -7.94 34.98
C GLU A 27 -27.21 -6.44 35.27
N HIS A 28 -27.25 -5.61 34.24
CA HIS A 28 -27.98 -4.36 34.27
C HIS A 28 -28.57 -4.12 32.89
N SER A 29 -29.84 -4.49 32.75
CA SER A 29 -30.68 -4.16 31.61
C SER A 29 -30.97 -2.67 31.63
N GLN A 30 -30.06 -1.87 31.09
CA GLN A 30 -30.43 -0.58 30.53
C GLN A 30 -31.06 -0.82 29.16
N LYS A 31 -32.19 -0.15 28.95
CA LYS A 31 -33.06 -0.22 27.78
C LYS A 31 -32.25 0.14 26.53
N ASN A 32 -31.70 -0.86 25.84
CA ASN A 32 -30.93 -0.65 24.61
C ASN A 32 -31.87 -0.11 23.53
N SER A 33 -31.64 1.14 23.10
CA SER A 33 -31.97 1.52 21.73
C SER A 33 -31.30 0.50 20.81
N GLN A 34 -32.07 -0.25 20.05
CA GLN A 34 -31.55 -1.24 19.11
C GLN A 34 -30.54 -0.55 18.20
N VAL A 35 -29.26 -0.92 18.30
CA VAL A 35 -28.21 -0.34 17.46
C VAL A 35 -28.44 -0.86 16.04
N GLU A 36 -28.83 0.04 15.14
CA GLU A 36 -29.04 -0.30 13.75
C GLU A 36 -27.71 -0.21 12.98
N LEU A 37 -27.30 -1.34 12.40
CA LEU A 37 -26.11 -1.41 11.53
C LEU A 37 -26.39 -0.74 10.18
N THR A 38 -25.43 0.04 9.69
CA THR A 38 -25.46 0.65 8.35
C THR A 38 -25.43 -0.44 7.27
N SER A 39 -25.78 -0.07 6.03
CA SER A 39 -25.68 -0.98 4.88
C SER A 39 -24.24 -1.46 4.66
N ARG A 40 -23.26 -0.55 4.81
CA ARG A 40 -21.83 -0.86 4.70
C ARG A 40 -21.40 -1.86 5.78
N GLN A 41 -21.75 -1.63 7.03
CA GLN A 41 -21.44 -2.56 8.13
C GLN A 41 -22.07 -3.94 7.91
N LYS A 42 -23.34 -4.02 7.47
CA LYS A 42 -24.01 -5.28 7.16
C LYS A 42 -23.31 -6.04 6.03
N LYS A 43 -22.84 -5.34 5.00
CA LYS A 43 -22.07 -5.93 3.89
C LYS A 43 -20.76 -6.55 4.40
N ILE A 44 -19.96 -5.78 5.15
CA ILE A 44 -18.69 -6.25 5.73
C ILE A 44 -18.88 -7.47 6.63
N LEU A 45 -19.87 -7.42 7.54
CA LEU A 45 -20.17 -8.54 8.43
C LEU A 45 -20.58 -9.80 7.65
N LYS A 46 -21.41 -9.65 6.61
CA LYS A 46 -21.87 -10.77 5.78
C LYS A 46 -20.72 -11.42 5.01
N GLU A 47 -19.83 -10.60 4.43
CA GLU A 47 -18.64 -11.08 3.70
C GLU A 47 -17.67 -11.81 4.64
N ALA A 48 -17.57 -11.39 5.91
CA ALA A 48 -16.83 -12.08 6.95
C ALA A 48 -17.55 -13.31 7.55
N GLY A 49 -18.77 -13.65 7.09
CA GLY A 49 -19.56 -14.76 7.62
C GLY A 49 -20.13 -14.54 9.03
N LEU A 50 -20.26 -13.28 9.47
CA LEU A 50 -20.76 -12.88 10.78
C LEU A 50 -22.24 -12.50 10.74
N SER A 51 -22.88 -12.48 11.91
CA SER A 51 -24.28 -12.06 12.03
C SER A 51 -24.44 -10.58 11.67
N THR A 52 -25.47 -10.26 10.89
CA THR A 52 -25.88 -8.86 10.63
C THR A 52 -26.87 -8.34 11.68
N ASN A 53 -27.14 -9.12 12.73
CA ASN A 53 -27.84 -8.66 13.92
C ASN A 53 -26.80 -8.26 14.98
N TYR A 54 -26.80 -6.98 15.35
CA TYR A 54 -25.80 -6.40 16.25
C TYR A 54 -25.72 -7.12 17.60
N ASP A 55 -26.85 -7.61 18.12
CA ASP A 55 -26.89 -8.27 19.42
C ASP A 55 -26.34 -9.70 19.43
N ASP A 56 -26.14 -10.29 18.25
CA ASP A 56 -25.49 -11.60 18.12
C ASP A 56 -23.96 -11.48 18.01
N LEU A 57 -23.44 -10.26 17.80
CA LEU A 57 -22.00 -10.01 17.69
C LEU A 57 -21.32 -10.10 19.06
N LEU A 58 -20.09 -10.62 19.06
CA LEU A 58 -19.18 -10.53 20.20
C LEU A 58 -18.83 -9.07 20.50
N SER A 59 -18.47 -8.76 21.74
CA SER A 59 -18.08 -7.40 22.14
C SER A 59 -16.96 -6.82 21.26
N SER A 60 -15.93 -7.62 20.96
CA SER A 60 -14.84 -7.23 20.06
C SER A 60 -15.31 -6.93 18.63
N GLN A 61 -16.24 -7.73 18.10
CA GLN A 61 -16.82 -7.51 16.77
C GLN A 61 -17.65 -6.22 16.72
N ARG A 62 -18.41 -5.93 17.78
CA ARG A 62 -19.17 -4.67 17.91
C ARG A 62 -18.25 -3.46 17.97
N ILE A 63 -17.11 -3.56 18.65
CA ILE A 63 -16.10 -2.50 18.70
C ILE A 63 -15.48 -2.30 17.31
N ALA A 64 -15.00 -3.39 16.69
CA ALA A 64 -14.37 -3.34 15.37
C ALA A 64 -15.30 -2.75 14.31
N ILE A 65 -16.55 -3.21 14.22
CA ILE A 65 -17.49 -2.74 13.18
C ILE A 65 -17.88 -1.26 13.35
N LYS A 66 -17.84 -0.74 14.59
CA LYS A 66 -18.02 0.69 14.85
C LYS A 66 -16.80 1.49 14.42
N ARG A 67 -15.60 1.03 14.79
CA ARG A 67 -14.35 1.68 14.40
C ARG A 67 -14.15 1.71 12.89
N ILE A 68 -14.42 0.61 12.20
CA ILE A 68 -14.40 0.54 10.73
C ILE A 68 -15.30 1.63 10.12
N GLU A 69 -16.53 1.79 10.63
CA GLU A 69 -17.45 2.81 10.14
C GLU A 69 -16.97 4.26 10.43
N GLU A 70 -16.29 4.49 11.56
CA GLU A 70 -15.68 5.79 11.87
C GLU A 70 -14.54 6.12 10.90
N LEU A 71 -13.68 5.16 10.57
CA LEU A 71 -12.58 5.35 9.61
C LEU A 71 -13.07 5.50 8.17
N TYR A 72 -14.17 4.84 7.83
CA TYR A 72 -14.85 5.09 6.56
C TYR A 72 -15.42 6.50 6.46
N LYS A 73 -16.01 7.04 7.54
CA LYS A 73 -16.50 8.42 7.55
C LYS A 73 -15.39 9.44 7.35
N TYR A 74 -14.19 9.15 7.86
CA TYR A 74 -13.00 9.94 7.56
C TYR A 74 -12.73 9.94 6.05
N LEU A 75 -12.63 8.76 5.41
CA LEU A 75 -12.43 8.67 3.96
C LEU A 75 -13.53 9.37 3.17
N ASP A 76 -14.80 9.15 3.52
CA ASP A 76 -15.96 9.78 2.88
C ASP A 76 -15.94 11.33 3.01
N SER A 77 -15.24 11.86 4.02
CA SER A 77 -15.10 13.32 4.23
C SER A 77 -13.91 13.92 3.51
N GLU A 78 -12.85 13.15 3.28
CA GLU A 78 -11.62 13.60 2.63
C GLU A 78 -11.68 13.43 1.10
N TYR A 79 -12.42 12.42 0.61
CA TYR A 79 -12.40 12.01 -0.78
C TYR A 79 -13.80 11.76 -1.35
N ASP A 80 -14.02 12.18 -2.59
CA ASP A 80 -15.19 11.81 -3.39
C ASP A 80 -14.91 10.49 -4.15
N GLU A 81 -14.55 9.45 -3.41
CA GLU A 81 -14.18 8.11 -3.93
C GLU A 81 -14.82 7.00 -3.08
N GLU A 82 -15.26 5.92 -3.71
CA GLU A 82 -15.78 4.76 -2.99
C GLU A 82 -14.64 3.77 -2.69
N PHE A 83 -14.40 3.51 -1.40
CA PHE A 83 -13.41 2.53 -0.96
C PHE A 83 -14.05 1.18 -0.60
N ILE A 84 -13.48 0.10 -1.14
CA ILE A 84 -13.90 -1.28 -0.87
C ILE A 84 -13.10 -1.85 0.30
N TYR A 85 -13.79 -2.51 1.22
CA TYR A 85 -13.19 -3.11 2.42
C TYR A 85 -12.33 -4.32 2.06
N GLU A 86 -11.09 -4.34 2.54
CA GLU A 86 -10.20 -5.50 2.43
C GLU A 86 -9.82 -6.06 3.80
N GLY A 87 -9.64 -5.21 4.81
CA GLY A 87 -9.24 -5.66 6.13
C GLY A 87 -9.31 -4.61 7.22
N TYR A 88 -9.17 -5.06 8.47
CA TYR A 88 -9.08 -4.20 9.64
C TYR A 88 -8.15 -4.84 10.67
N ILE A 89 -7.29 -4.01 11.26
CA ILE A 89 -6.33 -4.38 12.29
C ILE A 89 -6.66 -3.55 13.53
N ALA A 90 -7.06 -4.23 14.60
CA ALA A 90 -7.30 -3.58 15.88
C ALA A 90 -5.96 -3.16 16.53
N PRO A 91 -5.94 -2.03 17.27
CA PRO A 91 -4.72 -1.53 17.87
C PRO A 91 -4.21 -2.48 18.96
N ASN A 92 -2.89 -2.65 19.02
CA ASN A 92 -2.22 -3.44 20.05
C ASN A 92 -0.83 -2.83 20.36
N SER A 93 -0.06 -3.48 21.24
CA SER A 93 1.25 -2.95 21.67
C SER A 93 2.32 -2.90 20.57
N LEU A 94 2.11 -3.59 19.45
CA LEU A 94 3.07 -3.70 18.35
C LEU A 94 2.60 -2.96 17.08
N GLN A 95 1.31 -2.66 16.96
CA GLN A 95 0.74 -2.11 15.74
C GLN A 95 -0.43 -1.18 16.06
N ASP A 96 -0.40 -0.01 15.43
CA ASP A 96 -1.50 0.94 15.43
C ASP A 96 -2.75 0.34 14.77
N GLU A 97 -3.90 0.96 15.03
CA GLU A 97 -5.14 0.56 14.37
C GLU A 97 -5.08 0.91 12.89
N GLN A 98 -5.55 -0.01 12.03
CA GLN A 98 -5.54 0.18 10.58
C GLN A 98 -6.84 -0.29 9.94
N LEU A 99 -7.37 0.50 9.01
CA LEU A 99 -8.37 0.08 8.03
C LEU A 99 -7.66 -0.09 6.68
N ILE A 100 -7.85 -1.26 6.06
CA ILE A 100 -7.24 -1.62 4.78
C ILE A 100 -8.37 -1.65 3.75
N VAL A 101 -8.23 -0.85 2.70
CA VAL A 101 -9.21 -0.69 1.63
C VAL A 101 -8.52 -0.61 0.27
N TYR A 102 -9.29 -0.67 -0.81
CA TYR A 102 -8.84 -0.27 -2.14
C TYR A 102 -9.93 0.56 -2.85
N PRO A 103 -9.57 1.52 -3.71
CA PRO A 103 -10.55 2.33 -4.45
C PRO A 103 -11.34 1.47 -5.43
N GLN A 104 -12.65 1.70 -5.55
CA GLN A 104 -13.54 0.90 -6.41
C GLN A 104 -13.14 0.91 -7.89
N GLY A 105 -12.54 2.02 -8.36
CA GLY A 105 -12.05 2.15 -9.73
C GLY A 105 -10.72 1.42 -10.03
N LEU A 106 -10.06 0.87 -9.01
CA LEU A 106 -8.74 0.25 -9.12
C LEU A 106 -8.78 -1.25 -8.77
N THR A 107 -7.62 -1.88 -8.67
CA THR A 107 -7.49 -3.32 -8.39
C THR A 107 -7.32 -3.57 -6.90
N GLU A 108 -7.62 -4.79 -6.45
CA GLU A 108 -7.38 -5.23 -5.07
C GLU A 108 -5.89 -5.18 -4.64
N SER A 109 -4.98 -5.02 -5.60
CA SER A 109 -3.55 -4.81 -5.32
C SER A 109 -3.19 -3.33 -5.06
N ASP A 110 -4.11 -2.40 -5.34
CA ASP A 110 -3.95 -0.97 -5.12
C ASP A 110 -4.49 -0.60 -3.73
N ILE A 111 -3.83 -1.15 -2.70
CA ILE A 111 -4.21 -1.01 -1.30
C ILE A 111 -3.95 0.41 -0.79
N VAL A 112 -4.88 0.89 0.02
CA VAL A 112 -4.80 2.10 0.83
C VAL A 112 -4.95 1.69 2.30
N THR A 113 -4.06 2.21 3.14
CA THR A 113 -4.06 1.98 4.59
C THR A 113 -4.41 3.27 5.32
N VAL A 114 -5.56 3.29 5.97
CA VAL A 114 -5.90 4.33 6.95
C VAL A 114 -5.33 3.90 8.29
N THR A 115 -4.41 4.68 8.85
CA THR A 115 -3.76 4.41 10.13
C THR A 115 -4.24 5.38 11.20
N VAL A 116 -4.48 4.86 12.39
CA VAL A 116 -4.85 5.64 13.56
C VAL A 116 -3.74 5.56 14.60
N SER A 117 -3.01 6.66 14.74
CA SER A 117 -1.93 6.77 15.72
C SER A 117 -2.39 7.58 16.94
N LYS A 118 -1.74 7.33 18.08
CA LYS A 118 -1.94 8.11 19.31
C LYS A 118 -0.67 8.89 19.64
N ILE A 119 -0.76 10.22 19.58
CA ILE A 119 0.31 11.13 19.97
C ILE A 119 -0.23 12.03 21.08
N ASP A 120 0.42 12.02 22.24
CA ASP A 120 0.02 12.80 23.43
C ASP A 120 -1.48 12.63 23.79
N ASP A 121 -1.95 11.38 23.84
CA ASP A 121 -3.34 10.97 24.09
C ASP A 121 -4.38 11.49 23.07
N LYS A 122 -3.92 12.07 21.95
CA LYS A 122 -4.78 12.49 20.84
C LYS A 122 -4.71 11.48 19.69
N GLU A 123 -5.88 11.17 19.16
CA GLU A 123 -6.03 10.37 17.96
C GLU A 123 -5.68 11.20 16.72
N ILE A 124 -4.80 10.67 15.89
CA ILE A 124 -4.44 11.22 14.59
C ILE A 124 -4.73 10.15 13.55
N ILE A 125 -5.56 10.49 12.58
CA ILE A 125 -5.91 9.61 11.47
C ILE A 125 -5.16 10.09 10.23
N THR A 126 -4.45 9.17 9.57
CA THR A 126 -3.76 9.42 8.31
C THR A 126 -4.07 8.30 7.32
N ASP A 127 -3.88 8.59 6.04
CA ASP A 127 -3.97 7.60 4.96
C ASP A 127 -2.84 7.81 3.94
N ASP A 128 -2.61 6.79 3.12
CA ASP A 128 -1.63 6.77 2.03
C ASP A 128 -2.30 6.85 0.63
N TYR A 129 -3.56 7.28 0.53
CA TYR A 129 -4.26 7.31 -0.77
C TYR A 129 -3.61 8.29 -1.75
N LEU A 130 -3.11 9.43 -1.26
CA LEU A 130 -2.39 10.38 -2.12
C LEU A 130 -1.13 9.74 -2.74
N ASN A 131 -0.45 8.86 -2.01
CA ASN A 131 0.72 8.15 -2.53
C ASN A 131 0.33 7.29 -3.75
N LEU A 132 -0.85 6.68 -3.70
CA LEU A 132 -1.40 5.89 -4.81
C LEU A 132 -1.76 6.77 -6.02
N LEU A 133 -2.38 7.94 -5.78
CA LEU A 133 -2.76 8.88 -6.83
C LEU A 133 -1.56 9.46 -7.60
N LEU A 134 -0.46 9.74 -6.91
CA LEU A 134 0.74 10.33 -7.51
C LEU A 134 1.66 9.33 -8.20
N ARG A 135 1.43 8.02 -8.00
CA ARG A 135 2.37 6.96 -8.36
C ARG A 135 2.69 6.93 -9.85
N ASP A 136 1.69 6.93 -10.73
CA ASP A 136 1.91 6.75 -12.17
C ASP A 136 2.67 7.95 -12.80
N ASP A 137 2.37 9.17 -12.34
CA ASP A 137 3.09 10.38 -12.76
C ASP A 137 4.52 10.41 -12.20
N TYR A 138 4.72 9.97 -10.95
CA TYR A 138 6.04 9.82 -10.35
C TYR A 138 6.89 8.75 -11.05
N GLU A 139 6.31 7.60 -11.40
CA GLU A 139 6.98 6.54 -12.18
C GLU A 139 7.45 7.09 -13.54
N SER A 140 6.61 7.89 -14.20
CA SER A 140 6.95 8.57 -15.45
C SER A 140 8.09 9.58 -15.28
N TYR A 141 8.08 10.33 -14.17
CA TYR A 141 9.14 11.26 -13.82
C TYR A 141 10.50 10.55 -13.64
N ILE A 142 10.54 9.47 -12.85
CA ILE A 142 11.75 8.67 -12.64
C ILE A 142 12.20 8.00 -13.94
N LYS A 143 11.26 7.45 -14.73
CA LYS A 143 11.57 6.87 -16.05
C LYS A 143 12.28 7.88 -16.94
N ASN A 144 11.78 9.12 -17.02
CA ASN A 144 12.37 10.17 -17.85
C ASN A 144 13.82 10.51 -17.46
N ILE A 145 14.16 10.47 -16.16
CA ILE A 145 15.55 10.63 -15.70
C ILE A 145 16.42 9.48 -16.24
N ILE A 146 15.96 8.24 -16.08
CA ILE A 146 16.73 7.04 -16.46
C ILE A 146 16.93 6.98 -17.98
N VAL A 147 15.86 7.19 -18.76
CA VAL A 147 15.87 7.19 -20.23
C VAL A 147 16.94 8.16 -20.76
N LYS A 148 17.07 9.36 -20.18
CA LYS A 148 18.11 10.33 -20.56
C LYS A 148 19.53 9.84 -20.27
N ILE A 149 19.71 9.04 -19.21
CA ILE A 149 21.01 8.52 -18.80
C ILE A 149 21.45 7.36 -19.70
N VAL A 150 20.55 6.40 -19.93
CA VAL A 150 20.82 5.17 -20.69
C VAL A 150 20.56 5.31 -22.19
N ASN A 151 19.88 6.38 -22.61
CA ASN A 151 19.50 6.64 -24.01
C ASN A 151 18.66 5.51 -24.62
N SER A 152 17.68 5.01 -23.87
CA SER A 152 16.79 3.91 -24.28
C SER A 152 15.42 4.06 -23.62
N GLU A 153 14.35 3.82 -24.38
CA GLU A 153 12.96 3.82 -23.90
C GLU A 153 12.55 2.50 -23.23
N ASN A 154 13.40 1.46 -23.33
CA ASN A 154 13.15 0.13 -22.76
C ASN A 154 13.44 0.12 -21.25
N VAL A 155 12.69 0.96 -20.55
CA VAL A 155 12.73 1.14 -19.10
C VAL A 155 11.31 1.03 -18.55
N LYS A 156 11.16 0.21 -17.51
CA LYS A 156 9.95 0.11 -16.69
C LYS A 156 10.31 0.51 -15.26
N VAL A 157 9.49 1.35 -14.66
CA VAL A 157 9.64 1.80 -13.26
C VAL A 157 8.36 1.45 -12.54
N TYR A 158 8.48 0.77 -11.40
CA TYR A 158 7.37 0.54 -10.48
C TYR A 158 7.75 1.07 -9.11
N SER A 159 6.88 1.91 -8.56
CA SER A 159 7.18 2.73 -7.39
C SER A 159 6.19 2.48 -6.26
N GLU A 160 6.71 2.51 -5.05
CA GLU A 160 5.96 2.63 -3.81
C GLU A 160 6.36 3.97 -3.19
N ILE A 161 5.47 4.97 -3.28
CA ILE A 161 5.68 6.25 -2.61
C ILE A 161 5.44 6.03 -1.11
N THR A 162 6.44 6.35 -0.31
CA THR A 162 6.41 6.15 1.14
C THR A 162 6.03 7.42 1.88
N GLU A 163 6.28 8.59 1.31
CA GLU A 163 5.97 9.89 1.92
C GLU A 163 5.81 10.99 0.88
N VAL A 164 4.88 11.91 1.16
CA VAL A 164 4.72 13.20 0.47
C VAL A 164 4.73 14.29 1.54
N LYS A 165 5.75 15.15 1.55
CA LYS A 165 5.94 16.17 2.60
C LYS A 165 4.89 17.28 2.53
N ASP A 166 4.66 17.81 1.33
CA ASP A 166 3.65 18.81 1.05
C ASP A 166 2.68 18.30 -0.02
N LYS A 167 1.46 17.98 0.43
CA LYS A 167 0.38 17.45 -0.40
C LYS A 167 -0.11 18.46 -1.46
N ASN A 168 0.18 19.76 -1.28
CA ASN A 168 -0.22 20.80 -2.23
C ASN A 168 0.86 21.13 -3.27
N ASN A 169 2.06 20.56 -3.12
CA ASN A 169 3.14 20.78 -4.06
C ASN A 169 3.05 19.79 -5.23
N SER A 170 2.94 20.32 -6.45
CA SER A 170 2.88 19.51 -7.67
C SER A 170 4.26 19.03 -8.16
N GLU A 171 5.35 19.46 -7.52
CA GLU A 171 6.70 18.99 -7.81
C GLU A 171 7.08 17.79 -6.94
N TYR A 172 7.86 16.86 -7.52
CA TYR A 172 8.38 15.69 -6.80
C TYR A 172 9.68 15.97 -6.06
N ASP A 173 10.46 16.91 -6.57
CA ASP A 173 11.76 17.31 -6.03
C ASP A 173 11.64 17.75 -4.57
N ASN A 174 12.47 17.18 -3.71
CA ASN A 174 12.47 17.46 -2.26
C ASN A 174 11.11 17.22 -1.56
N ASN A 175 10.14 16.60 -2.23
CA ASN A 175 8.77 16.46 -1.74
C ASN A 175 8.35 15.00 -1.56
N VAL A 176 8.82 14.11 -2.45
CA VAL A 176 8.44 12.70 -2.47
C VAL A 176 9.59 11.80 -2.06
N SER A 177 9.29 10.88 -1.13
CA SER A 177 10.14 9.74 -0.80
C SER A 177 9.55 8.45 -1.34
N ALA A 178 10.38 7.55 -1.90
CA ALA A 178 9.86 6.32 -2.53
C ALA A 178 10.83 5.13 -2.55
N MET A 179 10.26 3.94 -2.75
CA MET A 179 10.99 2.74 -3.12
C MET A 179 10.69 2.39 -4.59
N ASN A 180 11.74 2.23 -5.40
CA ASN A 180 11.61 2.00 -6.83
C ASN A 180 12.19 0.65 -7.24
N LYS A 181 11.43 -0.11 -8.03
CA LYS A 181 11.91 -1.26 -8.81
C LYS A 181 12.03 -0.81 -10.26
N ILE A 182 13.27 -0.82 -10.77
CA ILE A 182 13.59 -0.30 -12.10
C ILE A 182 14.11 -1.44 -12.95
N PHE A 183 13.47 -1.66 -14.09
CA PHE A 183 13.80 -2.72 -15.03
C PHE A 183 14.26 -2.09 -16.33
N ILE A 184 15.40 -2.56 -16.84
CA ILE A 184 15.99 -2.07 -18.09
C ILE A 184 16.29 -3.29 -18.96
N LEU A 185 15.94 -3.22 -20.24
CA LEU A 185 16.25 -4.29 -21.19
C LEU A 185 17.76 -4.43 -21.38
N ASN A 186 18.25 -5.67 -21.32
CA ASN A 186 19.62 -6.06 -21.64
C ASN A 186 20.03 -5.61 -23.06
N THR A 187 21.20 -4.97 -23.19
CA THR A 187 21.85 -4.69 -24.48
C THR A 187 23.33 -5.11 -24.46
N ASP A 188 23.96 -5.20 -25.64
CA ASP A 188 25.37 -5.58 -25.77
C ASP A 188 26.34 -4.62 -25.03
N ASP A 189 25.92 -3.36 -24.78
CA ASP A 189 26.73 -2.29 -24.16
C ASP A 189 26.54 -2.17 -22.62
N ASN A 190 25.92 -3.16 -21.98
CA ASN A 190 25.49 -3.05 -20.58
C ASN A 190 26.57 -2.63 -19.57
N LYS A 191 27.83 -3.05 -19.74
CA LYS A 191 28.87 -2.79 -18.73
C LYS A 191 29.19 -1.30 -18.61
N GLU A 192 29.35 -0.61 -19.73
CA GLU A 192 29.56 0.84 -19.76
C GLU A 192 28.28 1.58 -19.35
N MET A 193 27.12 1.08 -19.78
CA MET A 193 25.81 1.61 -19.38
C MET A 193 25.63 1.60 -17.86
N LEU A 194 25.99 0.50 -17.19
CA LEU A 194 25.81 0.31 -15.74
C LEU A 194 26.63 1.29 -14.91
N ASP A 195 27.91 1.46 -15.23
CA ASP A 195 28.79 2.40 -14.51
C ASP A 195 28.30 3.85 -14.68
N LYS A 196 27.92 4.21 -15.92
CA LYS A 196 27.33 5.51 -16.23
C LYS A 196 26.01 5.73 -15.50
N LEU A 197 25.15 4.71 -15.47
CA LEU A 197 23.84 4.75 -14.84
C LEU A 197 23.95 4.98 -13.35
N ASN A 198 24.74 4.17 -12.64
CA ASN A 198 24.85 4.28 -11.20
C ASN A 198 25.36 5.66 -10.77
N LYS A 199 26.39 6.19 -11.45
CA LYS A 199 26.95 7.52 -11.16
C LYS A 199 25.96 8.65 -11.47
N LYS A 200 25.46 8.73 -12.71
CA LYS A 200 24.60 9.84 -13.15
C LYS A 200 23.24 9.83 -12.46
N TYR A 201 22.73 8.65 -12.15
CA TYR A 201 21.46 8.55 -11.42
C TYR A 201 21.63 9.04 -9.99
N LYS A 202 22.74 8.70 -9.31
CA LYS A 202 23.04 9.24 -7.99
C LYS A 202 23.14 10.77 -7.99
N GLU A 203 23.85 11.34 -8.96
CA GLU A 203 23.92 12.80 -9.16
C GLU A 203 22.53 13.42 -9.37
N SER A 204 21.65 12.73 -10.11
CA SER A 204 20.27 13.18 -10.32
C SER A 204 19.42 13.11 -9.04
N LEU A 205 19.57 12.05 -8.23
CA LEU A 205 18.88 11.97 -6.94
C LEU A 205 19.30 13.12 -6.03
N GLU A 206 20.60 13.42 -5.96
CA GLU A 206 21.14 14.51 -5.14
C GLU A 206 20.66 15.89 -5.63
N SER A 207 20.66 16.13 -6.95
CA SER A 207 20.26 17.43 -7.51
C SER A 207 18.78 17.75 -7.31
N HIS A 208 17.92 16.74 -7.46
CA HIS A 208 16.46 16.85 -7.30
C HIS A 208 16.03 16.58 -5.85
N LYS A 209 16.96 16.22 -4.95
CA LYS A 209 16.69 15.79 -3.57
C LYS A 209 15.61 14.71 -3.50
N LEU A 210 15.75 13.68 -4.33
CA LEU A 210 14.83 12.55 -4.42
C LEU A 210 15.26 11.44 -3.46
N TYR A 211 14.73 11.50 -2.24
CA TYR A 211 15.01 10.51 -1.21
C TYR A 211 14.35 9.18 -1.56
N SER A 212 15.15 8.19 -1.93
CA SER A 212 14.61 6.96 -2.48
C SER A 212 15.54 5.77 -2.37
N VAL A 213 14.93 4.60 -2.32
CA VAL A 213 15.61 3.31 -2.46
C VAL A 213 15.33 2.72 -3.82
N ASN A 214 16.35 2.68 -4.69
CA ASN A 214 16.20 2.25 -6.07
C ASN A 214 16.91 0.92 -6.29
N LYS A 215 16.16 -0.10 -6.70
CA LYS A 215 16.67 -1.42 -7.09
C LYS A 215 16.58 -1.53 -8.61
N PHE A 216 17.73 -1.63 -9.24
CA PHE A 216 17.86 -1.77 -10.68
C PHE A 216 18.06 -3.23 -11.06
N TYR A 217 17.39 -3.65 -12.12
CA TYR A 217 17.47 -4.96 -12.72
C TYR A 217 17.66 -4.83 -14.23
N ILE A 218 18.76 -5.37 -14.75
CA ILE A 218 18.96 -5.55 -16.18
C ILE A 218 18.38 -6.90 -16.54
N MET A 219 17.37 -6.89 -17.40
CA MET A 219 16.50 -8.03 -17.66
C MET A 219 16.73 -8.61 -19.05
N GLU A 220 16.67 -9.93 -19.15
CA GLU A 220 16.55 -10.61 -20.44
C GLU A 220 15.22 -10.25 -21.13
N GLU A 221 15.22 -10.19 -22.46
CA GLU A 221 14.12 -9.68 -23.28
C GLU A 221 12.76 -10.34 -22.97
N ASN A 222 12.75 -11.67 -22.94
CA ASN A 222 11.55 -12.45 -22.67
C ASN A 222 10.93 -12.14 -21.29
N ALA A 223 11.76 -11.90 -20.27
CA ALA A 223 11.30 -11.52 -18.94
C ALA A 223 10.85 -10.06 -18.92
N PHE A 224 11.64 -9.17 -19.52
CA PHE A 224 11.36 -7.74 -19.59
C PHE A 224 9.99 -7.47 -20.20
N GLU A 225 9.63 -8.12 -21.31
CA GLU A 225 8.33 -7.91 -21.97
C GLU A 225 7.13 -8.26 -21.08
N LYS A 226 7.24 -9.34 -20.29
CA LYS A 226 6.13 -9.90 -19.50
C LYS A 226 5.93 -9.27 -18.12
N ILE A 227 6.95 -8.57 -17.63
CA ILE A 227 6.90 -7.88 -16.34
C ILE A 227 5.87 -6.74 -16.38
N THR A 228 5.09 -6.67 -15.32
CA THR A 228 4.08 -5.66 -15.00
C THR A 228 4.23 -5.26 -13.54
N LYS A 229 3.55 -4.18 -13.12
CA LYS A 229 3.55 -3.74 -11.72
C LYS A 229 2.97 -4.77 -10.73
N TYR A 230 2.23 -5.76 -11.22
CA TYR A 230 1.53 -6.75 -10.39
C TYR A 230 2.21 -8.13 -10.34
N ASN A 231 3.21 -8.39 -11.19
CA ASN A 231 3.83 -9.72 -11.29
C ASN A 231 5.35 -9.72 -11.31
N TYR A 232 6.00 -8.56 -11.14
CA TYR A 232 7.45 -8.46 -11.31
C TYR A 232 8.24 -9.43 -10.41
N ASP A 233 7.74 -9.73 -9.21
CA ASP A 233 8.42 -10.64 -8.27
C ASP A 233 8.54 -12.07 -8.82
N GLU A 234 7.61 -12.51 -9.67
CA GLU A 234 7.68 -13.82 -10.35
C GLU A 234 8.88 -13.92 -11.31
N TYR A 235 9.42 -12.78 -11.75
CA TYR A 235 10.52 -12.70 -12.71
C TYR A 235 11.87 -12.36 -12.06
N LEU A 236 11.92 -12.11 -10.75
CA LEU A 236 13.16 -11.77 -10.03
C LEU A 236 14.01 -13.00 -9.68
N ASN A 237 14.41 -13.78 -10.67
CA ASN A 237 15.29 -14.95 -10.53
C ASN A 237 16.54 -14.81 -11.42
N ASP A 238 17.55 -15.64 -11.15
CA ASP A 238 18.87 -15.52 -11.79
C ASP A 238 18.85 -15.87 -13.28
N ASP A 239 17.85 -16.62 -13.77
CA ASP A 239 17.70 -16.93 -15.21
C ASP A 239 17.20 -15.73 -16.02
N ASN A 240 16.56 -14.76 -15.37
CA ASN A 240 15.95 -13.59 -16.01
C ASN A 240 16.77 -12.31 -15.81
N ILE A 241 17.69 -12.29 -14.85
CA ILE A 241 18.44 -11.09 -14.44
C ILE A 241 19.90 -11.20 -14.89
N VAL A 242 20.32 -10.31 -15.78
CA VAL A 242 21.71 -10.19 -16.22
C VAL A 242 22.57 -9.48 -15.18
N ALA A 243 22.03 -8.42 -14.58
CA ALA A 243 22.71 -7.67 -13.53
C ALA A 243 21.70 -7.00 -12.60
N LYS A 244 22.08 -6.80 -11.34
CA LYS A 244 21.29 -6.06 -10.35
C LYS A 244 22.17 -5.20 -9.47
N PHE A 245 21.69 -4.00 -9.14
CA PHE A 245 22.38 -3.11 -8.21
C PHE A 245 21.38 -2.20 -7.49
N ARG A 246 21.86 -1.54 -6.43
CA ARG A 246 21.06 -0.60 -5.64
C ARG A 246 21.71 0.78 -5.67
N CYS A 247 20.90 1.81 -5.87
CA CYS A 247 21.27 3.20 -5.69
C CYS A 247 20.27 3.85 -4.74
N SER A 248 20.73 4.58 -3.73
CA SER A 248 19.83 5.17 -2.74
C SER A 248 20.34 6.51 -2.25
N LEU A 249 19.41 7.40 -1.95
CA LEU A 249 19.64 8.64 -1.23
C LEU A 249 18.71 8.63 -0.02
N SER A 250 19.28 8.78 1.18
CA SER A 250 18.54 8.92 2.44
C SER A 250 18.53 10.37 2.88
N GLU A 251 17.50 10.74 3.64
CA GLU A 251 17.46 12.03 4.37
C GLU A 251 18.55 12.14 5.43
#